data_AF-A0A7K4ZPM1-F1
#
_entry.id   AF-A0A7K4ZPM1-F1
#
_cell.length_a   1.000
_cell.length_b   1.000
_cell.length_c   1.000
_cell.angle_alpha   90.00
_cell.angle_beta   90.00
_cell.angle_gamma   90.00
#
_symmetry.space_group_name_H-M   'P 1'
#
loop_
_entity.id
_entity.type
_entity.pdbx_description
1 polymer ?
#
loop_
_entity_poly.entity_id
_entity_poly.type
_entity_poly.pdbx_seq_one_letter_code
_entity_poly.pdbx_strand_id
1 'polypeptide(L)'
;RCGRCRAPPRLSPQRLRAAVHYTVGSLCQDVAEDKEVQFSKQTVAAIAEATFRQCANTGKYIKGCFLILCRHAKRSTITTEDVKLLARRSNSLLKYITQKSEELASSNMELKEKKRKKSSASKGGRMPGEQEATVTENEDSNMA
;
A
#
# COMPACT_ATOMS: atom_id res chain seq x y z
N ARG A 1 6.43 20.69 -14.90
CA ARG A 1 6.81 19.35 -14.40
C ARG A 1 6.76 19.39 -12.87
N CYS A 2 5.91 18.59 -12.23
CA CYS A 2 5.76 18.60 -10.77
C CYS A 2 6.95 17.88 -10.08
N GLY A 3 7.67 18.58 -9.21
CA GLY A 3 8.86 18.11 -8.49
C GLY A 3 8.61 17.22 -7.26
N ARG A 4 7.48 16.49 -7.19
CA ARG A 4 7.14 15.61 -6.05
C ARG A 4 7.14 14.11 -6.33
N CYS A 5 7.54 13.69 -7.52
CA CYS A 5 7.71 12.27 -7.81
C CYS A 5 9.05 11.77 -7.26
N ARG A 6 9.16 11.58 -5.93
CA ARG A 6 10.23 10.75 -5.38
C ARG A 6 10.04 9.35 -5.97
N ALA A 7 10.95 8.94 -6.85
CA ALA A 7 10.96 7.57 -7.35
C ALA A 7 11.08 6.63 -6.14
N PRO A 8 10.21 5.62 -5.99
CA PRO A 8 10.34 4.67 -4.89
C PRO A 8 11.71 3.99 -4.97
N PRO A 9 12.33 3.65 -3.83
CA PRO A 9 13.60 2.94 -3.83
C PRO A 9 13.46 1.69 -4.69
N ARG A 10 14.35 1.53 -5.67
CA ARG A 10 14.38 0.33 -6.52
C ARG A 10 14.76 -0.85 -5.65
N LEU A 11 13.76 -1.58 -5.15
CA LEU A 11 13.96 -2.83 -4.44
C LEU A 11 14.64 -3.82 -5.39
N SER A 12 15.79 -4.36 -4.98
CA SER A 12 16.43 -5.48 -5.70
C SER A 12 15.45 -6.65 -5.78
N PRO A 13 15.43 -7.43 -6.88
CA PRO A 13 14.55 -8.58 -7.03
C PRO A 13 14.60 -9.56 -5.86
N GLN A 14 15.78 -9.77 -5.25
CA GLN A 14 15.92 -10.65 -4.08
C GLN A 14 15.13 -10.13 -2.86
N ARG A 15 15.22 -8.83 -2.55
CA ARG A 15 14.47 -8.21 -1.45
C ARG A 15 12.97 -8.31 -1.64
N LEU A 16 12.47 -8.15 -2.88
CA LEU A 16 11.04 -8.29 -3.16
C LEU A 16 10.59 -9.75 -3.03
N ARG A 17 11.39 -10.71 -3.50
CA ARG A 17 11.12 -12.15 -3.32
C ARG A 17 11.08 -12.54 -1.83
N ALA A 18 12.03 -12.04 -1.03
CA ALA A 18 12.06 -12.30 0.40
C ALA A 18 10.82 -11.72 1.11
N ALA A 19 10.41 -10.50 0.77
CA ALA A 19 9.19 -9.90 1.31
C ALA A 19 7.93 -10.70 0.95
N VAL A 20 7.81 -11.13 -0.32
CA VAL A 20 6.69 -11.98 -0.76
C VAL A 20 6.70 -13.32 -0.02
N HIS A 21 7.88 -13.96 0.11
CA HIS A 21 8.00 -15.24 0.82
C HIS A 21 7.61 -15.12 2.31
N TYR A 22 7.98 -14.03 2.97
CA TYR A 22 7.56 -13.76 4.35
C TYR A 22 6.04 -13.66 4.45
N THR A 23 5.40 -12.83 3.61
CA THR A 23 3.94 -12.65 3.64
C THR A 23 3.19 -13.94 3.30
N VAL A 24 3.68 -14.71 2.32
CA VAL A 24 3.09 -16.01 1.98
C VAL A 24 3.23 -16.99 3.14
N GLY A 25 4.37 -16.99 3.85
CA GLY A 25 4.55 -17.78 5.07
C GLY A 25 3.50 -17.46 6.13
N SER A 26 3.26 -16.17 6.41
CA SER A 26 2.21 -15.74 7.36
C SER A 26 0.82 -16.21 6.92
N LEU A 27 0.44 -15.99 5.66
CA LEU A 27 -0.87 -16.41 5.16
C LEU A 27 -1.04 -17.94 5.15
N CYS A 28 0.02 -18.69 4.83
CA CYS A 28 0.01 -20.14 4.91
C CYS A 28 -0.14 -20.63 6.35
N GLN A 29 0.39 -19.90 7.33
CA GLN A 29 0.21 -20.21 8.75
C GLN A 29 -1.24 -20.04 9.18
N ASP A 30 -1.87 -18.91 8.81
CA ASP A 30 -3.29 -18.66 9.10
C ASP A 30 -4.17 -19.77 8.51
N VAL A 31 -3.92 -20.15 7.24
CA VAL A 31 -4.66 -21.22 6.57
C VAL A 31 -4.36 -22.62 7.14
N ALA A 32 -3.14 -22.85 7.63
CA ALA A 32 -2.75 -24.09 8.28
C ALA A 32 -3.52 -24.29 9.60
N GLU A 33 -3.68 -23.22 10.37
CA GLU A 33 -4.46 -23.21 11.60
C GLU A 33 -5.96 -23.41 11.32
N ASP A 34 -6.53 -22.63 10.39
CA ASP A 34 -7.95 -22.70 10.02
C ASP A 34 -8.38 -24.09 9.50
N LYS A 35 -7.46 -24.81 8.86
CA LYS A 35 -7.73 -26.11 8.23
C LYS A 35 -7.11 -27.30 8.95
N GLU A 36 -6.42 -27.06 10.06
CA GLU A 36 -5.66 -28.07 10.81
C GLU A 36 -4.68 -28.88 9.94
N VAL A 37 -4.00 -28.22 8.99
CA VAL A 37 -3.01 -28.83 8.09
C VAL A 37 -1.62 -28.24 8.29
N GLN A 38 -0.59 -28.98 7.91
CA GLN A 38 0.80 -28.50 7.95
C GLN A 38 1.33 -28.28 6.54
N PHE A 39 1.93 -27.12 6.29
CA PHE A 39 2.62 -26.84 5.03
C PHE A 39 4.12 -27.08 5.16
N SER A 40 4.69 -27.84 4.22
CA SER A 40 6.15 -27.99 4.15
C SER A 40 6.82 -26.67 3.74
N LYS A 41 8.09 -26.49 4.11
CA LYS A 41 8.89 -25.32 3.70
C LYS A 41 8.98 -25.20 2.18
N GLN A 42 9.04 -26.33 1.49
CA GLN A 42 9.08 -26.43 0.03
C GLN A 42 7.75 -25.97 -0.59
N THR A 43 6.62 -26.34 0.01
CA THR A 43 5.29 -25.91 -0.42
C THR A 43 5.13 -24.39 -0.30
N VAL A 44 5.52 -23.82 0.85
CA VAL A 44 5.48 -22.36 1.08
C VAL A 44 6.38 -21.63 0.08
N ALA A 45 7.59 -22.14 -0.17
CA ALA A 45 8.50 -21.58 -1.16
C ALA A 45 7.93 -21.64 -2.59
N ALA A 46 7.30 -22.75 -2.96
CA ALA A 46 6.66 -22.91 -4.27
C ALA A 46 5.48 -21.94 -4.45
N ILE A 47 4.64 -21.76 -3.41
CA ILE A 47 3.55 -20.77 -3.42
C ILE A 47 4.11 -19.35 -3.53
N ALA A 48 5.19 -19.04 -2.80
CA ALA A 48 5.83 -17.73 -2.86
C ALA A 48 6.40 -17.45 -4.26
N GLU A 49 7.04 -18.44 -4.89
CA GLU A 49 7.55 -18.29 -6.25
C GLU A 49 6.41 -18.18 -7.27
N ALA A 50 5.34 -18.97 -7.13
CA ALA A 50 4.16 -18.87 -7.98
C ALA A 50 3.49 -17.50 -7.86
N THR A 51 3.38 -16.97 -6.63
CA THR A 51 2.84 -15.63 -6.35
C THR A 51 3.74 -14.54 -6.94
N PHE A 52 5.06 -14.65 -6.78
CA PHE A 52 6.01 -13.70 -7.36
C PHE A 52 5.97 -13.71 -8.90
N ARG A 53 5.91 -14.90 -9.52
CA ARG A 53 5.74 -15.07 -10.97
C ARG A 53 4.39 -14.57 -11.45
N GLN A 54 3.32 -14.79 -10.69
CA GLN A 54 2.05 -14.14 -10.93
C GLN A 54 2.26 -12.64 -10.88
N CYS A 55 2.77 -12.03 -9.82
CA CYS A 55 3.02 -10.58 -9.78
C CYS A 55 3.88 -10.03 -10.94
N ALA A 56 4.80 -10.81 -11.52
CA ALA A 56 5.54 -10.42 -12.72
C ALA A 56 4.71 -10.56 -14.01
N ASN A 57 3.94 -11.64 -14.12
CA ASN A 57 3.01 -11.92 -15.21
C ASN A 57 1.81 -10.99 -15.11
N THR A 58 1.01 -11.07 -14.05
CA THR A 58 0.09 -10.04 -13.55
C THR A 58 0.71 -8.63 -13.64
N GLY A 59 1.99 -8.36 -13.37
CA GLY A 59 2.56 -7.03 -13.58
C GLY A 59 2.51 -6.55 -15.03
N LYS A 60 2.62 -7.48 -16.00
CA LYS A 60 2.50 -7.27 -17.45
C LYS A 60 1.07 -7.49 -17.98
N TYR A 61 0.28 -8.37 -17.36
CA TYR A 61 -1.11 -8.73 -17.69
C TYR A 61 -2.11 -7.81 -17.00
N ILE A 62 -1.95 -7.45 -15.72
CA ILE A 62 -2.62 -6.33 -15.06
C ILE A 62 -2.16 -5.02 -15.67
N LYS A 63 -0.88 -4.66 -15.82
CA LYS A 63 -0.61 -3.41 -16.56
C LYS A 63 -1.14 -3.48 -17.98
N GLY A 64 -0.97 -4.57 -18.71
CA GLY A 64 -1.52 -4.73 -20.06
C GLY A 64 -3.04 -4.58 -20.10
N CYS A 65 -3.77 -5.46 -19.42
CA CYS A 65 -5.24 -5.45 -19.34
C CYS A 65 -5.78 -4.20 -18.65
N PHE A 66 -5.21 -3.75 -17.54
CA PHE A 66 -5.63 -2.50 -16.90
C PHE A 66 -5.30 -1.30 -17.76
N LEU A 67 -4.14 -1.22 -18.43
CA LEU A 67 -3.88 -0.13 -19.37
C LEU A 67 -4.80 -0.22 -20.57
N ILE A 68 -5.18 -1.42 -21.04
CA ILE A 68 -6.20 -1.61 -22.07
C ILE A 68 -7.56 -1.07 -21.59
N LEU A 69 -7.99 -1.43 -20.37
CA LEU A 69 -9.24 -0.98 -19.76
C LEU A 69 -9.22 0.54 -19.47
N CYS A 70 -8.12 1.05 -18.92
CA CYS A 70 -7.88 2.47 -18.70
C CYS A 70 -7.92 3.23 -20.04
N ARG A 71 -7.23 2.73 -21.08
CA ARG A 71 -7.19 3.36 -22.40
C ARG A 71 -8.55 3.31 -23.10
N HIS A 72 -9.32 2.24 -22.90
CA HIS A 72 -10.72 2.15 -23.33
C HIS A 72 -11.57 3.24 -22.67
N ALA A 73 -11.28 3.56 -21.40
CA ALA A 73 -11.89 4.67 -20.67
C ALA A 73 -11.17 6.02 -20.83
N LYS A 74 -10.23 6.16 -21.78
CA LYS A 74 -9.40 7.36 -22.02
C LYS A 74 -8.60 7.87 -20.79
N ARG A 75 -8.34 6.99 -19.83
CA ARG A 75 -7.52 7.23 -18.63
C ARG A 75 -6.15 6.58 -18.79
N SER A 76 -5.14 7.12 -18.09
CA SER A 76 -3.82 6.51 -17.94
C SER A 76 -3.53 6.04 -16.51
N THR A 77 -4.45 6.34 -15.59
CA THR A 77 -4.36 6.01 -14.17
C THR A 77 -5.32 4.87 -13.85
N ILE A 78 -4.78 3.82 -13.24
CA ILE A 78 -5.51 2.65 -12.76
C ILE A 78 -6.43 3.04 -11.61
N THR A 79 -7.71 2.70 -11.71
CA THR A 79 -8.73 2.92 -10.67
C THR A 79 -9.26 1.59 -10.11
N THR A 80 -10.08 1.66 -9.06
CA THR A 80 -10.74 0.50 -8.44
C THR A 80 -11.64 -0.25 -9.43
N GLU A 81 -12.23 0.43 -10.39
CA GLU A 81 -13.09 -0.18 -11.42
C GLU A 81 -12.30 -1.11 -12.34
N ASP A 82 -11.06 -0.76 -12.65
CA ASP A 82 -10.18 -1.60 -13.46
C ASP A 82 -9.83 -2.90 -12.69
N VAL A 83 -9.76 -2.86 -11.34
CA VAL A 83 -9.57 -4.03 -10.47
C VAL A 83 -10.82 -4.91 -10.42
N LYS A 84 -12.01 -4.30 -10.29
CA LYS A 84 -13.29 -5.03 -10.33
C LYS A 84 -13.46 -5.77 -11.66
N LEU A 85 -13.08 -5.14 -12.77
CA LEU A 85 -13.12 -5.77 -14.10
C LEU A 85 -12.22 -7.01 -14.22
N LEU A 86 -11.07 -7.03 -13.53
CA LEU A 86 -10.21 -8.22 -13.48
C LEU A 86 -10.90 -9.41 -12.80
N ALA A 87 -11.65 -9.15 -11.73
CA ALA A 87 -12.36 -10.16 -10.95
C ALA A 87 -13.62 -10.72 -11.66
N ARG A 88 -14.07 -10.10 -12.76
CA ARG A 88 -15.35 -10.39 -13.43
C ARG A 88 -15.54 -11.83 -13.89
N ARG A 89 -14.46 -12.59 -14.10
CA ARG A 89 -14.55 -14.02 -14.49
C ARG A 89 -15.08 -14.92 -13.38
N SER A 90 -15.05 -14.47 -12.12
CA SER A 90 -15.58 -15.20 -10.97
C SER A 90 -16.54 -14.31 -10.17
N ASN A 91 -17.81 -14.70 -10.13
CA ASN A 91 -18.85 -13.91 -9.46
C ASN A 91 -18.63 -13.81 -7.94
N SER A 92 -18.12 -14.86 -7.29
CA SER A 92 -17.80 -14.83 -5.86
C SER A 92 -16.62 -13.89 -5.57
N LEU A 93 -15.58 -13.93 -6.41
CA LEU A 93 -14.44 -13.04 -6.30
C LEU A 93 -14.84 -11.57 -6.58
N LEU A 94 -15.68 -11.33 -7.59
CA LEU A 94 -16.18 -9.99 -7.91
C LEU A 94 -16.94 -9.38 -6.73
N LYS A 95 -17.83 -10.14 -6.09
CA LYS A 95 -18.57 -9.68 -4.90
C LYS A 95 -17.61 -9.31 -3.77
N TYR A 96 -16.67 -10.20 -3.44
CA TYR A 96 -15.69 -9.97 -2.38
C TYR A 96 -14.82 -8.73 -2.64
N ILE A 97 -14.27 -8.59 -3.85
CA ILE A 97 -13.44 -7.44 -4.22
C ILE A 97 -14.25 -6.14 -4.23
N THR A 98 -15.52 -6.18 -4.65
CA THR A 98 -16.41 -5.01 -4.63
C THR A 98 -16.67 -4.56 -3.19
N GLN A 99 -17.03 -5.48 -2.30
CA GLN A 99 -17.20 -5.19 -0.88
C GLN A 99 -15.93 -4.57 -0.27
N LYS A 100 -14.75 -5.18 -0.52
CA LYS A 100 -13.48 -4.63 -0.03
C LYS A 100 -13.18 -3.24 -0.60
N SER A 101 -13.60 -2.95 -1.83
CA SER A 101 -13.42 -1.62 -2.42
C SER A 101 -14.29 -0.56 -1.74
N GLU A 102 -15.49 -0.92 -1.29
CA GLU A 102 -16.41 -0.04 -0.56
C GLU A 102 -15.91 0.23 0.87
N GLU A 103 -15.43 -0.81 1.56
CA GLU A 103 -14.76 -0.70 2.87
C GLU A 103 -13.52 0.22 2.80
N LEU A 104 -12.75 0.15 1.70
CA LEU A 104 -11.62 1.05 1.48
C LEU A 104 -12.06 2.48 1.15
N ALA A 105 -13.21 2.67 0.49
CA ALA A 105 -13.73 4.00 0.19
C ALA A 105 -14.22 4.70 1.48
N SER A 106 -14.94 3.99 2.34
CA SER A 106 -15.46 4.52 3.61
C SER A 106 -14.34 4.87 4.59
N SER A 107 -13.37 3.98 4.79
CA SER A 107 -12.20 4.23 5.65
C SER A 107 -11.35 5.42 5.19
N ASN A 108 -11.19 5.60 3.88
CA ASN A 108 -10.47 6.76 3.32
C ASN A 108 -11.22 8.09 3.55
N MET A 109 -12.56 8.08 3.57
CA MET A 109 -13.34 9.27 3.91
C MET A 109 -13.19 9.64 5.39
N GLU A 110 -13.20 8.65 6.28
CA GLU A 110 -13.03 8.84 7.72
C GLU A 110 -11.65 9.44 8.06
N LEU A 111 -10.58 8.98 7.38
CA LEU A 111 -9.23 9.53 7.53
C LEU A 111 -9.12 10.97 7.01
N LYS A 112 -9.84 11.31 5.93
CA LYS A 112 -9.91 12.69 5.42
C LYS A 112 -10.66 13.61 6.39
N GLU A 113 -11.71 13.12 7.04
CA GLU A 113 -12.46 13.87 8.03
C GLU A 113 -11.64 14.12 9.32
N LYS A 114 -10.92 13.10 9.80
CA LYS A 114 -9.98 13.23 10.93
C LYS A 114 -8.83 14.22 10.62
N LYS A 115 -8.32 14.23 9.38
CA LYS A 115 -7.32 15.25 8.94
C LYS A 115 -7.91 16.66 8.87
N ARG A 116 -9.15 16.82 8.41
CA ARG A 116 -9.84 18.13 8.37
C ARG A 116 -10.10 18.69 9.77
N LYS A 117 -10.49 17.85 10.73
CA LYS A 117 -10.69 18.23 12.15
C LYS A 117 -9.36 18.60 12.85
N LYS A 118 -8.24 17.97 12.49
CA LYS A 118 -6.92 18.32 13.05
C LYS A 118 -6.37 19.64 12.50
N SER A 119 -6.70 20.02 11.25
CA SER A 119 -6.31 21.31 10.66
C SER A 119 -7.16 22.50 11.13
N SER A 120 -8.39 22.28 11.62
CA SER A 120 -9.22 23.36 12.19
C SER A 120 -8.85 23.69 13.64
N ALA A 121 -8.22 22.78 14.37
CA ALA A 121 -7.77 23.02 15.75
C ALA A 121 -6.49 23.87 15.85
N SER A 122 -5.67 23.97 14.79
CA SER A 122 -4.42 24.76 14.81
C SER A 122 -4.57 26.22 14.36
N LYS A 123 -5.80 26.70 14.09
CA LYS A 123 -6.06 28.06 13.58
C LYS A 123 -6.69 29.01 14.62
N GLY A 124 -6.79 28.59 15.87
CA GLY A 124 -7.26 29.41 17.00
C GLY A 124 -6.17 29.58 18.05
N GLY A 125 -5.38 30.65 17.95
CA GLY A 125 -4.53 31.10 19.05
C GLY A 125 -3.09 31.45 18.66
N ARG A 126 -2.89 32.61 18.03
CA ARG A 126 -1.78 33.52 18.39
C ARG A 126 -1.96 34.89 17.73
N MET A 127 -2.15 35.93 18.55
CA MET A 127 -1.91 37.33 18.16
C MET A 127 -0.47 37.74 18.54
N PRO A 128 0.09 38.78 17.90
CA PRO A 128 1.53 39.01 17.78
C PRO A 128 2.09 40.00 18.82
N GLY A 129 3.39 39.91 19.11
CA GLY A 129 4.12 40.87 19.94
C GLY A 129 5.60 40.51 20.07
N GLU A 130 6.38 41.08 19.16
CA GLU A 130 7.77 41.60 19.24
C GLU A 130 8.97 40.76 19.73
N GLN A 131 10.11 41.17 19.15
CA GLN A 131 11.44 40.55 19.09
C GLN A 131 12.25 40.88 20.35
N GLU A 132 13.25 40.06 20.71
CA GLU A 132 14.69 40.42 20.62
C GLU A 132 15.58 39.24 21.07
N ALA A 133 16.80 39.23 20.53
CA ALA A 133 17.80 38.17 20.54
C ALA A 133 18.43 37.88 21.91
N THR A 134 19.02 36.70 22.06
CA THR A 134 20.41 36.56 22.54
C THR A 134 20.94 35.18 22.18
N VAL A 135 22.07 35.20 21.49
CA VAL A 135 22.96 34.07 21.24
C VAL A 135 23.73 33.82 22.53
N THR A 136 23.76 32.58 23.01
CA THR A 136 24.96 32.04 23.66
C THR A 136 25.09 30.57 23.31
N GLU A 137 26.18 30.30 22.60
CA GLU A 137 26.82 29.01 22.47
C GLU A 137 27.14 28.45 23.86
N ASN A 138 27.12 27.12 24.02
CA ASN A 138 28.06 26.41 24.88
C ASN A 138 28.05 24.93 24.54
N GLU A 139 29.23 24.44 24.20
CA GLU A 139 29.56 23.04 24.00
C GLU A 139 29.56 22.27 25.33
N ASP A 140 29.47 20.95 25.15
CA ASP A 140 30.26 19.92 25.83
C ASP A 140 29.62 19.04 26.93
N SER A 141 30.11 17.80 26.95
CA SER A 141 30.07 16.78 28.01
C SER A 141 28.95 15.72 28.01
N ASN A 142 29.27 14.65 27.26
CA ASN A 142 29.15 13.21 27.55
C ASN A 142 28.84 12.79 29.02
N MET A 143 27.99 11.77 29.22
CA MET A 143 28.32 10.57 30.02
C MET A 143 27.16 9.55 30.13
N ALA A 144 27.56 8.28 29.93
CA ALA A 144 26.97 7.00 30.34
C ALA A 144 25.68 6.49 29.66
#